data_AF-A0A954V1Z8-F1
#
_entry.id   AF-A0A954V1Z8-F1
#
_cell.length_a   1.000
_cell.length_b   1.000
_cell.length_c   1.000
_cell.angle_alpha   90.00
_cell.angle_beta   90.00
_cell.angle_gamma   90.00
#
_symmetry.space_group_name_H-M   'P 1'
#
loop_
_entity.id
_entity.type
_entity.pdbx_description
1 polymer ?
#
loop_
_entity_poly.entity_id
_entity_poly.type
_entity_poly.pdbx_seq_one_letter_code
_entity_poly.pdbx_strand_id
1 'polypeptide(L)'
;MRFKTVLGLLLLSVVLLPGCSSGVKEETIEVKPSNDPLAMPRTMVQRYADGAPLGSEVTSFPNLVEALRESDPVRAEVLEKGLKEIQDASASARQAKAKELLLKLQPSME
;
A
#
# COMPACT_ATOMS: atom_id res chain seq x y z
N MET A 1 39.81 -58.86 9.63
CA MET A 1 41.02 -58.43 10.36
C MET A 1 41.15 -56.91 10.22
N ARG A 2 41.28 -56.20 11.37
CA ARG A 2 42.06 -54.96 11.61
C ARG A 2 41.60 -53.67 10.88
N PHE A 3 40.98 -52.70 11.55
CA PHE A 3 41.52 -51.64 12.45
C PHE A 3 42.46 -50.60 11.79
N LYS A 4 42.04 -49.31 11.94
CA LYS A 4 42.80 -48.04 12.14
C LYS A 4 42.63 -46.98 11.04
N THR A 5 41.98 -45.83 11.29
CA THR A 5 42.43 -44.52 11.86
C THR A 5 43.44 -43.72 11.02
N VAL A 6 43.37 -42.39 11.19
CA VAL A 6 44.31 -41.27 10.85
C VAL A 6 43.73 -40.36 9.74
N LEU A 7 43.18 -39.15 10.02
CA LEU A 7 43.73 -37.89 10.57
C LEU A 7 44.54 -37.07 9.54
N GLY A 8 44.21 -35.77 9.40
CA GLY A 8 45.08 -34.73 8.83
C GLY A 8 44.55 -34.12 7.52
N LEU A 9 43.87 -32.96 7.50
CA LEU A 9 44.32 -31.57 7.75
C LEU A 9 44.96 -30.88 6.51
N LEU A 10 44.28 -29.80 6.09
CA LEU A 10 44.74 -28.56 5.41
C LEU A 10 45.18 -28.55 3.94
N LEU A 11 44.58 -27.62 3.17
CA LEU A 11 45.18 -26.57 2.29
C LEU A 11 44.18 -26.24 1.17
N LEU A 12 43.31 -25.23 1.34
CA LEU A 12 43.52 -23.80 1.05
C LEU A 12 43.86 -23.51 -0.43
N SER A 13 42.82 -23.29 -1.25
CA SER A 13 42.94 -22.83 -2.64
C SER A 13 41.84 -21.82 -2.99
N VAL A 14 42.19 -20.54 -2.82
CA VAL A 14 41.85 -19.37 -3.67
C VAL A 14 40.40 -19.29 -4.19
N VAL A 15 39.56 -18.53 -3.48
CA VAL A 15 38.30 -18.00 -4.01
C VAL A 15 38.61 -16.75 -4.82
N LEU A 16 38.38 -16.84 -6.13
CA LEU A 16 38.35 -15.72 -7.06
C LEU A 16 37.24 -14.74 -6.65
N LEU A 17 37.62 -13.48 -6.46
CA LEU A 17 36.70 -12.36 -6.25
C LEU A 17 35.88 -12.10 -7.52
N PRO A 18 34.54 -12.22 -7.54
CA PRO A 18 33.76 -11.44 -8.48
C PRO A 18 33.68 -10.02 -7.91
N GLY A 19 34.24 -9.06 -8.65
CA GLY A 19 34.05 -7.64 -8.40
C GLY A 19 32.56 -7.32 -8.34
N CYS A 20 32.09 -7.05 -7.12
CA CYS A 20 30.71 -6.65 -6.89
C CYS A 20 30.64 -5.15 -7.19
N SER A 21 30.04 -4.87 -8.34
CA SER A 21 29.47 -3.60 -8.76
C SER A 21 29.19 -2.67 -7.58
N SER A 22 29.82 -1.49 -7.58
CA SER A 22 29.37 -0.35 -6.80
C SER A 22 28.01 0.10 -7.34
N GLY A 23 26.97 -0.63 -6.97
CA GLY A 23 25.59 -0.21 -7.13
C GLY A 23 25.35 0.94 -6.17
N VAL A 24 25.15 2.13 -6.73
CA VAL A 24 24.55 3.25 -6.00
C VAL A 24 23.27 2.70 -5.35
N LYS A 25 23.22 2.71 -4.02
CA LYS A 25 21.96 2.44 -3.31
C LYS A 25 21.03 3.58 -3.65
N GLU A 26 20.13 3.35 -4.60
CA GLU A 26 18.85 4.05 -4.59
C GLU A 26 18.19 3.69 -3.27
N GLU A 27 18.24 4.61 -2.31
CA GLU A 27 17.40 4.52 -1.13
C GLU A 27 15.96 4.71 -1.61
N THR A 28 15.30 3.60 -1.92
CA THR A 28 13.85 3.57 -1.97
C THR A 28 13.38 4.03 -0.60
N ILE A 29 12.93 5.28 -0.51
CA ILE A 29 12.26 5.79 0.68
C ILE A 29 10.99 4.95 0.79
N GLU A 30 11.05 3.91 1.61
CA GLU A 30 9.89 3.10 1.95
C GLU A 30 8.92 4.03 2.67
N VAL A 31 7.95 4.57 1.93
CA VAL A 31 6.87 5.36 2.51
C VAL A 31 6.08 4.40 3.39
N LYS A 32 6.42 4.40 4.69
CA LYS A 32 5.69 3.63 5.68
C LYS A 32 4.21 3.98 5.55
N PRO A 33 3.28 3.01 5.51
CA PRO A 33 1.85 3.27 5.41
C PRO A 33 1.32 4.25 6.45
N SER A 34 2.03 4.40 7.58
CA SER A 34 1.78 5.37 8.64
C SER A 34 1.84 6.84 8.20
N ASN A 35 2.48 7.15 7.05
CA ASN A 35 2.59 8.51 6.51
C ASN A 35 1.64 8.77 5.33
N ASP A 36 0.82 7.78 4.93
CA ASP A 36 -0.12 7.95 3.82
C ASP A 36 -1.45 8.51 4.34
N PRO A 37 -1.79 9.78 4.05
CA PRO A 37 -3.03 10.39 4.49
C PRO A 37 -4.27 9.71 3.89
N LEU A 38 -4.10 8.89 2.84
CA LEU A 38 -5.16 8.12 2.21
C LEU A 38 -5.34 6.71 2.76
N ALA A 39 -4.51 6.24 3.69
CA ALA A 39 -4.62 4.87 4.21
C ALA A 39 -6.04 4.58 4.76
N MET A 40 -6.52 5.44 5.65
CA MET A 40 -7.87 5.32 6.24
C MET A 40 -8.99 5.51 5.20
N PRO A 41 -8.99 6.59 4.38
CA PRO A 41 -9.97 6.74 3.30
C PRO A 41 -10.06 5.55 2.35
N ARG A 42 -8.92 5.01 1.89
CA ARG A 42 -8.92 3.86 0.98
C ARG A 42 -9.50 2.62 1.64
N THR A 43 -9.14 2.32 2.89
CA THR A 43 -9.73 1.19 3.62
C THR A 43 -11.24 1.32 3.73
N MET A 44 -11.76 2.51 3.99
CA MET A 44 -13.21 2.75 4.03
C MET A 44 -13.86 2.52 2.67
N VAL A 45 -13.32 3.11 1.61
CA VAL A 45 -13.85 2.97 0.25
C VAL A 45 -13.75 1.52 -0.24
N GLN A 46 -12.70 0.79 0.14
CA GLN A 46 -12.51 -0.63 -0.17
C GLN A 46 -13.68 -1.49 0.29
N ARG A 47 -14.24 -1.22 1.48
CA ARG A 47 -15.41 -1.96 1.96
C ARG A 47 -16.60 -1.86 1.00
N TYR A 48 -16.83 -0.69 0.41
CA TYR A 48 -17.89 -0.50 -0.58
C TYR A 48 -17.54 -1.14 -1.93
N ALA A 49 -16.26 -1.15 -2.31
CA ALA A 49 -15.77 -1.86 -3.49
C ALA A 49 -15.90 -3.40 -3.34
N ASP A 50 -15.90 -3.89 -2.11
CA ASP A 50 -16.16 -5.29 -1.75
C ASP A 50 -17.67 -5.61 -1.64
N GLY A 51 -18.53 -4.60 -1.81
CA GLY A 51 -19.98 -4.76 -1.82
C GLY A 51 -20.66 -4.55 -0.47
N ALA A 52 -19.97 -4.00 0.53
CA ALA A 52 -20.61 -3.66 1.80
C ALA A 52 -21.74 -2.63 1.60
N PRO A 53 -22.84 -2.76 2.36
CA PRO A 53 -23.87 -1.73 2.39
C PRO A 53 -23.31 -0.45 3.05
N LEU A 54 -23.96 0.69 2.79
CA LEU A 54 -23.73 1.90 3.56
C LEU A 54 -24.19 1.68 5.00
N GLY A 55 -23.32 1.98 5.96
CA GLY A 55 -23.65 1.96 7.38
C GLY A 55 -23.65 3.36 8.01
N SER A 56 -23.65 3.40 9.34
CA SER A 56 -23.64 4.65 10.12
C SER A 56 -22.38 5.50 9.90
N GLU A 57 -21.30 4.91 9.37
CA GLU A 57 -20.06 5.62 9.06
C GLU A 57 -20.23 6.71 8.01
N VAL A 58 -21.30 6.70 7.21
CA VAL A 58 -21.61 7.78 6.25
C VAL A 58 -21.69 9.14 6.93
N THR A 59 -22.16 9.17 8.18
CA THR A 59 -22.23 10.41 8.98
C THR A 59 -20.85 10.99 9.30
N SER A 60 -19.79 10.19 9.21
CA SER A 60 -18.41 10.59 9.46
C SER A 60 -17.65 11.00 8.20
N PHE A 61 -18.24 10.86 7.01
CA PHE A 61 -17.58 11.23 5.75
C PHE A 61 -17.11 12.69 5.70
N PRO A 62 -17.87 13.69 6.18
CA PRO A 62 -17.39 15.07 6.21
C PRO A 62 -16.09 15.20 7.01
N ASN A 63 -16.02 14.58 8.20
CA ASN A 63 -14.83 14.63 9.04
C ASN A 63 -13.62 13.94 8.38
N LEU A 64 -13.85 12.84 7.66
CA LEU A 64 -12.79 12.14 6.92
C LEU A 64 -12.23 13.01 5.78
N VAL A 65 -13.10 13.73 5.08
CA VAL A 65 -12.71 14.67 4.02
C VAL A 65 -11.93 15.86 4.60
N GLU A 66 -12.41 16.47 5.68
CA GLU A 66 -11.70 17.58 6.34
C GLU A 66 -10.31 17.17 6.80
N ALA A 67 -10.18 16.00 7.44
CA ALA A 67 -8.88 15.49 7.88
C ALA A 67 -7.91 15.27 6.71
N LEU A 68 -8.41 14.78 5.57
CA LEU A 68 -7.58 14.66 4.37
C LEU A 68 -7.23 16.04 3.78
N ARG A 69 -8.16 16.99 3.80
CA ARG A 69 -7.97 18.33 3.22
C ARG A 69 -6.83 19.10 3.88
N GLU A 70 -6.54 18.85 5.15
CA GLU A 70 -5.40 19.44 5.86
C GLU A 70 -4.04 19.05 5.25
N SER A 71 -3.95 17.86 4.64
CA SER A 71 -2.70 17.31 4.10
C SER A 71 -2.68 17.25 2.57
N ASP A 72 -3.84 17.00 1.95
CA ASP A 72 -4.00 16.89 0.50
C ASP A 72 -5.37 17.41 0.04
N PRO A 73 -5.48 18.74 -0.19
CA PRO A 73 -6.74 19.36 -0.61
C PRO A 73 -7.30 18.81 -1.91
N VAL A 74 -6.42 18.46 -2.86
CA VAL A 74 -6.80 17.96 -4.18
C VAL A 74 -7.45 16.59 -4.06
N ARG A 75 -6.81 15.67 -3.33
CA ARG A 75 -7.37 14.34 -3.09
C ARG A 75 -8.57 14.37 -2.14
N ALA A 76 -8.68 15.37 -1.26
CA ALA A 76 -9.88 15.60 -0.46
C ALA A 76 -11.11 15.90 -1.34
N GLU A 77 -10.98 16.74 -2.36
CA GLU A 77 -12.08 17.02 -3.31
C GLU A 77 -12.49 15.76 -4.09
N VAL A 78 -11.51 14.97 -4.53
CA VAL A 78 -11.75 13.67 -5.18
C VAL A 78 -12.50 12.71 -4.25
N LEU A 79 -12.06 12.62 -2.99
CA LEU A 79 -12.68 11.79 -1.97
C LEU A 79 -14.12 12.23 -1.69
N GLU A 80 -14.35 13.53 -1.47
CA GLU A 80 -15.67 14.09 -1.19
C GLU A 80 -16.67 13.78 -2.29
N LYS A 81 -16.29 14.09 -3.54
CA LYS A 81 -17.13 13.81 -4.70
C LYS A 81 -17.40 12.31 -4.85
N GLY A 82 -16.37 11.48 -4.70
CA GLY A 82 -16.52 10.03 -4.80
C GLY A 82 -17.42 9.44 -3.72
N LEU A 83 -17.28 9.87 -2.47
CA LEU A 83 -18.13 9.43 -1.35
C LEU A 83 -19.59 9.87 -1.55
N LYS A 84 -19.81 11.05 -2.14
CA LYS A 84 -21.15 11.48 -2.54
C LYS A 84 -21.74 10.60 -3.65
N GLU A 85 -20.96 10.30 -4.68
CA GLU A 85 -21.38 9.39 -5.76
C GLU A 85 -21.74 7.98 -5.23
N ILE A 86 -21.02 7.46 -4.24
CA ILE A 86 -21.30 6.17 -3.58
C ILE A 86 -22.60 6.22 -2.76
N GLN A 87 -22.87 7.35 -2.08
CA GLN A 87 -24.11 7.55 -1.31
C GLN A 87 -25.34 7.65 -2.21
N ASP A 88 -25.23 8.41 -3.29
CA ASP A 88 -26.33 8.66 -4.23
C ASP A 88 -26.57 7.45 -5.16
N ALA A 89 -25.62 6.52 -5.26
CA ALA A 89 -25.72 5.33 -6.10
C ALA A 89 -26.76 4.32 -5.57
N SER A 90 -27.43 3.65 -6.52
CA SER A 90 -28.20 2.45 -6.21
C SER A 90 -27.31 1.36 -5.59
N ALA A 91 -27.93 0.43 -4.86
CA ALA A 91 -27.18 -0.68 -4.24
C ALA A 91 -26.35 -1.49 -5.26
N SER A 92 -26.84 -1.66 -6.49
CA SER A 92 -26.13 -2.37 -7.56
C SER A 92 -25.00 -1.57 -8.21
N ALA A 93 -25.07 -0.23 -8.20
CA ALA A 93 -24.04 0.63 -8.80
C ALA A 93 -22.93 1.03 -7.82
N ARG A 94 -23.21 0.97 -6.50
CA ARG A 94 -22.28 1.40 -5.45
C ARG A 94 -20.90 0.77 -5.54
N GLN A 95 -20.86 -0.53 -5.80
CA GLN A 95 -19.61 -1.28 -5.88
C GLN A 95 -18.71 -0.75 -7.00
N ALA A 96 -19.29 -0.45 -8.16
CA ALA A 96 -18.55 0.10 -9.30
C ALA A 96 -18.01 1.50 -8.97
N LYS A 97 -18.84 2.36 -8.35
CA LYS A 97 -18.42 3.71 -7.93
C LYS A 97 -17.30 3.70 -6.90
N ALA A 98 -17.33 2.78 -5.95
CA ALA A 98 -16.25 2.62 -4.99
C ALA A 98 -14.94 2.17 -5.66
N LYS A 99 -15.00 1.25 -6.63
CA LYS A 99 -13.83 0.85 -7.43
C LYS A 99 -13.26 2.01 -8.23
N GLU A 100 -14.12 2.79 -8.91
CA GLU A 100 -13.71 4.00 -9.63
C GLU A 100 -13.02 5.00 -8.70
N LEU A 101 -13.54 5.20 -7.49
CA LEU A 101 -12.94 6.09 -6.51
C LEU A 101 -11.57 5.59 -6.04
N LEU A 102 -11.41 4.29 -5.76
CA LEU A 102 -10.11 3.72 -5.38
C LEU A 102 -9.04 3.95 -6.44
N LEU A 103 -9.40 3.82 -7.73
CA LEU A 103 -8.49 4.10 -8.84
C LEU A 103 -8.02 5.57 -8.81
N LYS A 104 -8.92 6.51 -8.55
CA LYS A 104 -8.60 7.94 -8.45
C LYS A 104 -7.80 8.30 -7.20
N LEU A 105 -7.90 7.49 -6.15
CA LEU A 105 -7.18 7.68 -4.90
C LEU A 105 -5.85 6.92 -4.85
N GLN A 106 -5.38 6.24 -5.89
CA GLN A 106 -4.11 5.50 -5.82
C GLN A 106 -2.93 6.40 -5.38
N PRO A 107 -1.90 5.82 -4.75
CA PRO A 107 -0.67 6.57 -4.49
C PRO A 107 -0.13 7.08 -5.81
N SER A 108 0.28 8.35 -5.87
CA SER A 108 1.08 8.84 -6.97
C SER A 108 2.36 8.02 -6.97
N MET A 109 2.51 7.11 -7.93
CA MET A 109 3.77 6.45 -8.22
C MET A 109 4.64 7.50 -8.92
N GLU A 110 5.29 8.36 -8.14
CA GLU A 110 6.39 9.21 -8.63
C GLU A 110 7.73 8.51 -8.44
#